data_AF-A0A9E4IK79-F1
#
_entry.id   AF-A0A9E4IK79-F1
#
_cell.length_a   1.000
_cell.length_b   1.000
_cell.length_c   1.000
_cell.angle_alpha   90.00
_cell.angle_beta   90.00
_cell.angle_gamma   90.00
#
_symmetry.space_group_name_H-M   'P 1'
#
loop_
_entity.id
_entity.type
_entity.pdbx_description
1 polymer ?
#
loop_
_entity_poly.entity_id
_entity_poly.type
_entity_poly.pdbx_seq_one_letter_code
_entity_poly.pdbx_strand_id
1 'polypeptide(L)'
;ATTTTQPPTTTTQPATTTTTQPPATPSTFPVEVVQDYLKKLLTAEVGVSDLVNEIIGISNDWDNRSETDVTYGATEEAMEAAVERMQAALVDFDLISAPPTGDFPPKHLTVVSAAGQIAESATEMLAGLQSADTGEQRQAAQVGLNAAYGVFIEGIDAIIAEYIGDDEITALIVSRNLTAPAPADAEETASEETASEETASEEPTTTTTEPSG
;
A
#
# COMPACT_ATOMS: atom_id res chain seq x y z
N ALA A 1 67.73 20.71 -44.29
CA ALA A 1 66.97 19.51 -44.65
C ALA A 1 66.59 18.82 -43.34
N THR A 2 65.45 19.20 -42.77
CA THR A 2 64.11 18.57 -42.87
C THR A 2 63.94 17.42 -41.87
N THR A 3 63.29 17.81 -40.77
CA THR A 3 62.56 17.04 -39.76
C THR A 3 61.58 16.05 -40.40
N THR A 4 61.50 14.83 -39.85
CA THR A 4 60.33 13.95 -40.00
C THR A 4 60.03 13.31 -38.65
N THR A 5 58.94 13.77 -38.05
CA THR A 5 58.30 13.22 -36.85
C THR A 5 57.24 12.21 -37.29
N GLN A 6 57.28 11.00 -36.74
CA GLN A 6 56.25 9.97 -36.90
C GLN A 6 55.32 10.00 -35.64
N PRO A 7 53.99 9.90 -35.77
CA PRO A 7 53.08 9.95 -34.62
C PRO A 7 52.96 8.58 -33.92
N PRO A 8 52.73 8.53 -32.60
CA PRO A 8 52.42 7.29 -31.90
C PRO A 8 50.94 6.88 -32.10
N THR A 9 50.72 5.60 -32.41
CA THR A 9 49.40 4.94 -32.41
C THR A 9 48.86 4.85 -30.98
N THR A 10 47.67 5.40 -30.76
CA THR A 10 46.93 5.31 -29.49
C THR A 10 46.04 4.07 -29.52
N THR A 11 46.33 3.08 -28.67
CA THR A 11 45.45 1.94 -28.40
C THR A 11 44.48 2.36 -27.29
N THR A 12 43.21 2.56 -27.64
CA THR A 12 42.12 2.81 -26.69
C THR A 12 41.74 1.51 -26.00
N GLN A 13 42.10 1.38 -24.72
CA GLN A 13 41.56 0.39 -23.79
C GLN A 13 40.24 0.95 -23.21
N PRO A 14 39.12 0.19 -23.20
CA PRO A 14 37.92 0.66 -22.53
C PRO A 14 38.15 0.66 -21.02
N ALA A 15 38.04 1.83 -20.39
CA ALA A 15 38.05 1.96 -18.95
C ALA A 15 36.77 1.31 -18.38
N THR A 16 36.94 0.21 -17.65
CA THR A 16 35.90 -0.33 -16.78
C THR A 16 35.61 0.69 -15.69
N THR A 17 34.43 1.30 -15.72
CA THR A 17 33.90 2.14 -14.66
C THR A 17 33.53 1.26 -13.47
N THR A 18 34.49 0.98 -12.59
CA THR A 18 34.19 0.50 -11.25
C THR A 18 33.56 1.66 -10.47
N THR A 19 32.23 1.72 -10.44
CA THR A 19 31.49 2.55 -9.49
C THR A 19 31.96 2.15 -8.09
N THR A 20 32.82 2.98 -7.52
CA THR A 20 33.24 2.83 -6.12
C THR A 20 32.08 3.36 -5.29
N GLN A 21 31.29 2.44 -4.74
CA GLN A 21 30.33 2.78 -3.70
C GLN A 21 31.12 3.46 -2.57
N PRO A 22 30.71 4.65 -2.10
CA PRO A 22 31.36 5.27 -0.96
C PRO A 22 31.28 4.31 0.24
N PRO A 23 32.36 4.17 1.03
CA PRO A 23 32.35 3.32 2.21
C PRO A 23 31.22 3.76 3.16
N ALA A 24 30.36 2.83 3.55
CA ALA A 24 29.31 3.06 4.52
C ALA A 24 29.93 3.58 5.82
N THR A 25 29.52 4.77 6.25
CA THR A 25 29.94 5.34 7.53
C THR A 25 29.36 4.44 8.64
N PRO A 26 30.19 3.85 9.52
CA PRO A 26 29.66 3.00 10.58
C PRO A 26 28.76 3.85 11.49
N SER A 27 27.49 3.45 11.57
CA SER A 27 26.53 4.07 12.48
C SER A 27 27.08 4.03 13.90
N THR A 28 26.96 5.14 14.63
CA THR A 28 27.52 5.31 15.99
C THR A 28 26.73 4.51 17.05
N PHE A 29 25.73 3.72 16.66
CA PHE A 29 24.93 2.84 17.51
C PHE A 29 25.25 1.36 17.25
N PRO A 30 24.99 0.46 18.23
CA PRO A 30 25.10 -0.97 18.00
C PRO A 30 24.15 -1.34 16.86
N VAL A 31 24.67 -2.01 15.83
CA VAL A 31 23.87 -2.51 14.69
C VAL A 31 22.62 -3.26 15.19
N GLU A 32 22.75 -3.97 16.32
CA GLU A 32 21.66 -4.65 17.03
C GLU A 32 20.47 -3.74 17.41
N VAL A 33 20.71 -2.48 17.81
CA VAL A 33 19.64 -1.55 18.20
C VAL A 33 18.84 -1.11 16.98
N VAL A 34 19.51 -0.85 15.86
CA VAL A 34 18.84 -0.48 14.60
C VAL A 34 18.08 -1.68 14.03
N GLN A 35 18.66 -2.87 14.10
CA GLN A 35 17.99 -4.11 13.65
C GLN A 35 16.75 -4.45 14.47
N ASP A 36 16.83 -4.40 15.80
CA ASP A 36 15.66 -4.63 16.68
C ASP A 36 14.55 -3.60 16.42
N TYR A 37 14.91 -2.34 16.23
CA TYR A 37 13.98 -1.29 15.83
C TYR A 37 13.28 -1.61 14.49
N LEU A 38 14.04 -1.94 13.44
CA LEU A 38 13.48 -2.24 12.13
C LEU A 38 12.58 -3.49 12.15
N LYS A 39 12.95 -4.52 12.92
CA LYS A 39 12.13 -5.73 13.10
C LYS A 39 10.79 -5.41 13.74
N LYS A 40 10.79 -4.60 14.81
CA LYS A 40 9.56 -4.16 15.47
C LYS A 40 8.70 -3.30 14.55
N LEU A 41 9.33 -2.36 13.83
CA LEU A 41 8.65 -1.47 12.90
C LEU A 41 7.96 -2.25 11.77
N LEU A 42 8.67 -3.19 11.13
CA LEU A 42 8.13 -4.05 10.06
C LEU A 42 7.04 -4.99 10.57
N THR A 43 7.17 -5.52 11.79
CA THR A 43 6.12 -6.36 12.39
C THR A 43 4.85 -5.55 12.63
N ALA A 44 5.00 -4.33 13.16
CA ALA A 44 3.89 -3.45 13.42
C ALA A 44 3.26 -2.92 12.12
N GLU A 45 4.05 -2.68 11.08
CA GLU A 45 3.56 -2.38 9.73
C GLU A 45 2.58 -3.45 9.25
N VAL A 46 2.98 -4.73 9.28
CA VAL A 46 2.11 -5.83 8.84
C VAL A 46 0.79 -5.83 9.62
N GLY A 47 0.86 -5.68 10.96
CA GLY A 47 -0.34 -5.62 11.78
C GLY A 47 -1.27 -4.45 11.45
N VAL A 48 -0.72 -3.25 11.22
CA VAL A 48 -1.51 -2.07 10.81
C VAL A 48 -2.12 -2.29 9.42
N SER A 49 -1.36 -2.83 8.47
CA SER A 49 -1.82 -3.12 7.12
C SER A 49 -2.96 -4.13 7.09
N ASP A 50 -2.86 -5.20 7.88
CA ASP A 50 -3.92 -6.21 8.00
C ASP A 50 -5.22 -5.58 8.54
N LEU A 51 -5.12 -4.73 9.56
CA LEU A 51 -6.27 -4.03 10.14
C LEU A 51 -6.88 -2.99 9.19
N VAL A 52 -6.04 -2.25 8.44
CA VAL A 52 -6.51 -1.33 7.39
C VAL A 52 -7.31 -2.08 6.33
N ASN A 53 -6.77 -3.20 5.84
CA ASN A 53 -7.45 -4.03 4.84
C ASN A 53 -8.76 -4.59 5.37
N GLU A 54 -8.79 -5.02 6.64
CA GLU A 54 -10.00 -5.51 7.28
C GLU A 54 -11.08 -4.41 7.39
N ILE A 55 -10.72 -3.21 7.87
CA ILE A 55 -11.65 -2.08 7.97
C ILE A 55 -12.24 -1.70 6.60
N ILE A 56 -11.39 -1.64 5.57
CA ILE A 56 -11.82 -1.39 4.19
C ILE A 56 -12.71 -2.52 3.68
N GLY A 57 -12.36 -3.78 3.97
CA GLY A 57 -13.16 -4.95 3.63
C GLY A 57 -14.58 -4.89 4.22
N ILE A 58 -14.69 -4.61 5.52
CA ILE A 58 -15.98 -4.45 6.21
C ILE A 58 -16.79 -3.31 5.58
N SER A 59 -16.15 -2.16 5.28
CA SER A 59 -16.81 -1.03 4.61
C SER A 59 -17.33 -1.41 3.22
N ASN A 60 -16.52 -2.11 2.44
CA ASN A 60 -16.89 -2.55 1.09
C ASN A 60 -18.02 -3.59 1.12
N ASP A 61 -17.98 -4.54 2.05
CA ASP A 61 -19.04 -5.53 2.21
C ASP A 61 -20.37 -4.87 2.57
N TRP A 62 -20.34 -3.82 3.39
CA TRP A 62 -21.51 -3.02 3.73
C TRP A 62 -22.07 -2.22 2.54
N ASP A 63 -21.19 -1.63 1.74
CA ASP A 63 -21.60 -0.94 0.51
C ASP A 63 -22.19 -1.89 -0.52
N ASN A 64 -21.68 -3.11 -0.58
CA ASN A 64 -22.16 -4.18 -1.46
C ASN A 64 -23.07 -5.19 -0.74
N ARG A 65 -23.77 -4.76 0.32
CA ARG A 65 -24.62 -5.62 1.15
C ARG A 65 -25.72 -6.38 0.41
N SER A 66 -26.09 -5.95 -0.79
CA SER A 66 -26.99 -6.70 -1.68
C SER A 66 -26.38 -7.98 -2.24
N GLU A 67 -25.06 -8.10 -2.22
CA GLU A 67 -24.29 -9.23 -2.76
C GLU A 67 -23.62 -10.06 -1.65
N THR A 68 -23.33 -9.45 -0.51
CA THR A 68 -22.64 -10.09 0.62
C THR A 68 -23.59 -10.57 1.73
N ASP A 69 -24.88 -10.24 1.66
CA ASP A 69 -25.91 -10.57 2.66
C ASP A 69 -25.58 -10.11 4.09
N VAL A 70 -24.67 -9.14 4.26
CA VAL A 70 -24.32 -8.58 5.58
C VAL A 70 -25.46 -7.75 6.16
N THR A 71 -25.58 -7.79 7.48
CA THR A 71 -26.58 -6.99 8.21
C THR A 71 -25.90 -5.83 8.91
N TYR A 72 -26.64 -4.74 9.12
CA TYR A 72 -26.12 -3.55 9.81
C TYR A 72 -25.45 -3.89 11.14
N GLY A 73 -26.12 -4.66 12.00
CA GLY A 73 -25.58 -5.00 13.32
C GLY A 73 -24.31 -5.84 13.26
N ALA A 74 -24.21 -6.77 12.28
CA ALA A 74 -23.00 -7.56 12.08
C ALA A 74 -21.83 -6.71 11.55
N THR A 75 -22.12 -5.78 10.62
CA THR A 75 -21.12 -4.82 10.11
C THR A 75 -20.65 -3.88 11.22
N GLU A 76 -21.57 -3.35 12.02
CA GLU A 76 -21.25 -2.46 13.14
C GLU A 76 -20.35 -3.17 14.16
N GLU A 77 -20.72 -4.36 14.62
CA GLU A 77 -19.92 -5.17 15.56
C GLU A 77 -18.52 -5.48 14.99
N ALA A 78 -18.43 -5.85 13.72
CA ALA A 78 -17.15 -6.12 13.07
C ALA A 78 -16.28 -4.85 12.97
N MET A 79 -16.88 -3.72 12.59
CA MET A 79 -16.18 -2.44 12.47
C MET A 79 -15.70 -1.96 13.85
N GLU A 80 -16.52 -2.06 14.89
CA GLU A 80 -16.13 -1.77 16.28
C GLU A 80 -14.93 -2.60 16.70
N ALA A 81 -14.98 -3.92 16.51
CA ALA A 81 -13.88 -4.81 16.86
C ALA A 81 -12.58 -4.53 16.06
N ALA A 82 -12.68 -4.10 14.81
CA ALA A 82 -11.54 -3.73 13.99
C ALA A 82 -10.93 -2.39 14.44
N VAL A 83 -11.76 -1.39 14.73
CA VAL A 83 -11.34 -0.08 15.25
C VAL A 83 -10.67 -0.22 16.62
N GLU A 84 -11.22 -1.03 17.53
CA GLU A 84 -10.59 -1.30 18.83
C GLU A 84 -9.19 -1.92 18.68
N ARG A 85 -9.03 -2.89 17.77
CA ARG A 85 -7.73 -3.48 17.47
C ARG A 85 -6.76 -2.49 16.82
N MET A 86 -7.25 -1.59 15.97
CA MET A 86 -6.44 -0.51 15.39
C MET A 86 -5.92 0.44 16.47
N GLN A 87 -6.77 0.82 17.43
CA GLN A 87 -6.36 1.65 18.56
C GLN A 87 -5.33 0.93 19.45
N ALA A 88 -5.51 -0.37 19.70
CA ALA A 88 -4.53 -1.16 20.44
C ALA A 88 -3.19 -1.25 19.69
N ALA A 89 -3.22 -1.47 18.37
CA ALA A 89 -2.02 -1.50 17.54
C ALA A 89 -1.28 -0.16 17.56
N LEU A 90 -1.99 0.97 17.58
CA LEU A 90 -1.38 2.30 17.73
C LEU A 90 -0.63 2.45 19.06
N VAL A 91 -1.22 1.97 20.16
CA VAL A 91 -0.54 1.99 21.47
C VAL A 91 0.75 1.17 21.44
N ASP A 92 0.71 -0.03 20.85
CA ASP A 92 1.90 -0.86 20.70
C ASP A 92 2.94 -0.21 19.77
N PHE A 93 2.47 0.49 18.74
CA PHE A 93 3.32 1.23 17.81
C PHE A 93 4.05 2.40 18.49
N ASP A 94 3.36 3.16 19.33
CA ASP A 94 3.92 4.28 20.11
C ASP A 94 5.02 3.85 21.11
N LEU A 95 5.05 2.56 21.48
CA LEU A 95 6.11 2.01 22.33
C LEU A 95 7.41 1.72 21.55
N ILE A 96 7.38 1.73 20.22
CA ILE A 96 8.57 1.54 19.38
C ILE A 96 9.39 2.83 19.42
N SER A 97 10.60 2.77 19.97
CA SER A 97 11.49 3.94 20.04
C SER A 97 12.49 3.94 18.89
N ALA A 98 12.54 5.05 18.15
CA ALA A 98 13.55 5.26 17.11
C ALA A 98 14.97 5.39 17.69
N PRO A 99 16.00 4.85 17.01
CA PRO A 99 17.39 5.14 17.32
C PRO A 99 17.65 6.66 17.24
N PRO A 100 18.36 7.29 18.20
CA PRO A 100 18.54 8.74 18.25
C PRO A 100 19.66 9.23 17.29
N THR A 101 19.78 8.62 16.11
CA THR A 101 20.81 8.94 15.11
C THR A 101 20.25 9.05 13.71
N GLY A 102 21.02 9.74 12.84
CA GLY A 102 20.64 9.95 11.45
C GLY A 102 19.28 10.62 11.36
N ASP A 103 18.55 10.29 10.29
CA ASP A 103 17.20 10.79 10.06
C ASP A 103 16.12 9.84 10.62
N PHE A 104 16.47 8.85 11.45
CA PHE A 104 15.48 7.93 12.06
C PHE A 104 14.43 8.64 12.92
N PRO A 105 14.78 9.53 13.88
CA PRO A 105 13.78 10.18 14.72
C PRO A 105 12.72 10.99 13.95
N PRO A 106 13.08 11.91 13.03
CA PRO A 106 12.07 12.68 12.31
C PRO A 106 11.20 11.79 11.39
N LYS A 107 11.79 10.78 10.73
CA LYS A 107 11.01 9.85 9.90
C LYS A 107 10.04 9.00 10.72
N HIS A 108 10.49 8.51 11.88
CA HIS A 108 9.64 7.75 12.79
C HIS A 108 8.46 8.58 13.31
N LEU A 109 8.68 9.85 13.64
CA LEU A 109 7.59 10.76 14.03
C LEU A 109 6.55 10.92 12.92
N THR A 110 6.97 10.98 11.64
CA THR A 110 6.04 10.99 10.51
C THR A 110 5.20 9.71 10.48
N VAL A 111 5.83 8.55 10.67
CA VAL A 111 5.11 7.26 10.67
C VAL A 111 4.15 7.15 11.86
N VAL A 112 4.55 7.56 13.06
CA VAL A 112 3.69 7.61 14.25
C VAL A 112 2.48 8.53 14.00
N SER A 113 2.72 9.72 13.45
CA SER A 113 1.63 10.65 13.12
C SER A 113 0.67 10.06 12.08
N ALA A 114 1.17 9.34 11.08
CA ALA A 114 0.35 8.68 10.08
C ALA A 114 -0.47 7.53 10.68
N ALA A 115 0.12 6.71 11.55
CA ALA A 115 -0.58 5.65 12.29
C ALA A 115 -1.73 6.22 13.14
N GLY A 116 -1.51 7.37 13.80
CA GLY A 116 -2.56 8.09 14.52
C GLY A 116 -3.71 8.52 13.62
N GLN A 117 -3.41 9.07 12.44
CA GLN A 117 -4.42 9.48 11.45
C GLN A 117 -5.21 8.31 10.87
N ILE A 118 -4.58 7.14 10.71
CA ILE A 118 -5.27 5.90 10.32
C ILE A 118 -6.31 5.52 11.38
N ALA A 119 -5.92 5.51 12.66
CA ALA A 119 -6.81 5.15 13.75
C ALA A 119 -7.97 6.16 13.93
N GLU A 120 -7.69 7.46 13.74
CA GLU A 120 -8.70 8.52 13.73
C GLU A 120 -9.69 8.29 12.59
N SER A 121 -9.20 8.09 11.36
CA SER A 121 -10.04 7.85 10.19
C SER A 121 -10.88 6.56 10.33
N ALA A 122 -10.32 5.50 10.91
CA ALA A 122 -11.05 4.27 11.21
C ALA A 122 -12.21 4.52 12.18
N THR A 123 -11.98 5.35 13.20
CA THR A 123 -13.02 5.77 14.16
C THR A 123 -14.10 6.61 13.46
N GLU A 124 -13.72 7.49 12.56
CA GLU A 124 -14.65 8.28 11.74
C GLU A 124 -15.46 7.41 10.76
N MET A 125 -14.88 6.33 10.22
CA MET A 125 -15.60 5.37 9.39
C MET A 125 -16.69 4.66 10.18
N LEU A 126 -16.41 4.24 11.42
CA LEU A 126 -17.42 3.69 12.33
C LEU A 126 -18.51 4.72 12.65
N ALA A 127 -18.12 5.96 12.97
CA ALA A 127 -19.10 7.03 13.21
C ALA A 127 -19.98 7.30 11.99
N GLY A 128 -19.40 7.25 10.78
CA GLY A 128 -20.12 7.37 9.52
C GLY A 128 -21.03 6.18 9.21
N LEU A 129 -20.71 4.97 9.68
CA LEU A 129 -21.61 3.82 9.62
C LEU A 129 -22.84 4.03 10.52
N GLN A 130 -22.63 4.60 11.71
CA GLN A 130 -23.66 4.91 12.71
C GLN A 130 -24.47 6.18 12.40
N SER A 131 -24.01 6.96 11.42
CA SER A 131 -24.67 8.17 10.96
C SER A 131 -25.98 7.86 10.24
N ALA A 132 -26.90 8.82 10.27
CA ALA A 132 -28.15 8.76 9.50
C ALA A 132 -27.97 9.20 8.03
N ASP A 133 -26.73 9.50 7.61
CA ASP A 133 -26.43 9.86 6.23
C ASP A 133 -26.44 8.66 5.28
N THR A 134 -26.22 8.91 4.00
CA THR A 134 -26.22 7.88 2.94
C THR A 134 -24.88 7.14 2.81
N GLY A 135 -24.01 7.21 3.81
CA GLY A 135 -22.64 6.71 3.80
C GLY A 135 -21.58 7.75 3.43
N GLU A 136 -21.96 9.02 3.21
CA GLU A 136 -21.03 10.08 2.77
C GLU A 136 -19.91 10.32 3.78
N GLN A 137 -20.24 10.34 5.08
CA GLN A 137 -19.24 10.52 6.14
C GLN A 137 -18.26 9.35 6.18
N ARG A 138 -18.75 8.11 6.06
CA ARG A 138 -17.89 6.91 6.03
C ARG A 138 -16.97 6.93 4.82
N GLN A 139 -17.48 7.26 3.64
CA GLN A 139 -16.68 7.35 2.41
C GLN A 139 -15.60 8.45 2.49
N ALA A 140 -15.94 9.61 3.06
CA ALA A 140 -14.97 10.67 3.30
C ALA A 140 -13.86 10.22 4.27
N ALA A 141 -14.23 9.55 5.36
CA ALA A 141 -13.27 8.99 6.32
C ALA A 141 -12.40 7.89 5.69
N GLN A 142 -12.95 7.06 4.79
CA GLN A 142 -12.17 6.06 4.05
C GLN A 142 -11.11 6.69 3.13
N VAL A 143 -11.39 7.85 2.53
CA VAL A 143 -10.38 8.63 1.78
C VAL A 143 -9.25 9.09 2.71
N GLY A 144 -9.58 9.59 3.91
CA GLY A 144 -8.61 9.96 4.93
C GLY A 144 -7.74 8.77 5.37
N LEU A 145 -8.36 7.62 5.61
CA LEU A 145 -7.69 6.37 5.98
C LEU A 145 -6.69 5.94 4.90
N ASN A 146 -7.10 5.93 3.63
CA ASN A 146 -6.22 5.58 2.51
C ASN A 146 -5.04 6.54 2.36
N ALA A 147 -5.29 7.85 2.51
CA ALA A 147 -4.23 8.86 2.43
C ALA A 147 -3.22 8.71 3.58
N ALA A 148 -3.70 8.54 4.82
CA ALA A 148 -2.86 8.32 5.98
C ALA A 148 -2.06 7.02 5.87
N TYR A 149 -2.69 5.94 5.37
CA TYR A 149 -2.01 4.67 5.12
C TYR A 149 -0.90 4.79 4.06
N GLY A 150 -1.12 5.55 2.99
CA GLY A 150 -0.06 5.85 2.02
C GLY A 150 1.15 6.53 2.67
N VAL A 151 0.93 7.56 3.49
CA VAL A 151 2.01 8.25 4.22
C VAL A 151 2.73 7.32 5.21
N PHE A 152 1.99 6.43 5.87
CA PHE A 152 2.54 5.44 6.79
C PHE A 152 3.51 4.50 6.08
N ILE A 153 3.09 3.91 4.95
CA ILE A 153 3.89 3.00 4.15
C ILE A 153 5.13 3.71 3.58
N GLU A 154 4.96 4.88 2.96
CA GLU A 154 6.08 5.67 2.42
C GLU A 154 7.09 6.07 3.51
N GLY A 155 6.60 6.40 4.71
CA GLY A 155 7.44 6.74 5.85
C GLY A 155 8.28 5.56 6.32
N ILE A 156 7.71 4.34 6.36
CA ILE A 156 8.45 3.12 6.69
C ILE A 156 9.48 2.80 5.61
N ASP A 157 9.11 2.93 4.34
CA ASP A 157 10.06 2.80 3.23
C ASP A 157 11.23 3.78 3.33
N ALA A 158 10.95 5.02 3.71
CA ALA A 158 11.98 6.03 3.90
C ALA A 158 12.90 5.75 5.10
N ILE A 159 12.42 5.02 6.12
CA ILE A 159 13.22 4.54 7.26
C ILE A 159 14.09 3.37 6.83
N ILE A 160 13.54 2.43 6.06
CA ILE A 160 14.27 1.28 5.52
C ILE A 160 15.37 1.74 4.57
N ALA A 161 15.12 2.73 3.72
CA ALA A 161 16.09 3.26 2.78
C ALA A 161 17.32 3.91 3.46
N GLU A 162 17.18 4.36 4.71
CA GLU A 162 18.30 4.85 5.54
C GLU A 162 19.21 3.71 6.01
N TYR A 163 18.71 2.47 6.01
CA TYR A 163 19.43 1.30 6.46
C TYR A 163 20.29 0.69 5.34
N ILE A 164 21.59 0.61 5.59
CA ILE A 164 22.55 -0.07 4.71
C ILE A 164 22.94 -1.42 5.35
N GLY A 165 22.11 -2.45 5.12
CA GLY A 165 22.50 -3.88 5.10
C GLY A 165 22.17 -4.78 6.31
N ASP A 166 21.55 -5.94 6.07
CA ASP A 166 21.76 -7.28 6.69
C ASP A 166 20.85 -8.25 5.89
N ASP A 167 21.28 -9.49 5.63
CA ASP A 167 20.52 -10.44 4.80
C ASP A 167 19.15 -10.80 5.42
N GLU A 168 19.03 -10.80 6.75
CA GLU A 168 17.78 -11.16 7.45
C GLU A 168 16.74 -10.03 7.35
N ILE A 169 17.15 -8.77 7.51
CA ILE A 169 16.30 -7.60 7.30
C ILE A 169 15.93 -7.48 5.81
N THR A 170 16.87 -7.80 4.91
CA THR A 170 16.59 -7.87 3.47
C THR A 170 15.53 -8.93 3.16
N ALA A 171 15.58 -10.10 3.80
CA ALA A 171 14.56 -11.12 3.65
C ALA A 171 13.19 -10.66 4.14
N LEU A 172 13.12 -9.95 5.28
CA LEU A 172 11.88 -9.34 5.78
C LEU A 172 11.31 -8.31 4.79
N ILE A 173 12.16 -7.45 4.22
CA ILE A 173 11.78 -6.46 3.20
C ILE A 173 11.25 -7.15 1.93
N VAL A 174 11.92 -8.21 1.48
CA VAL A 174 11.48 -9.00 0.32
C VAL A 174 10.16 -9.71 0.59
N SER A 175 9.98 -10.30 1.78
CA SER A 175 8.72 -10.91 2.20
C SER A 175 7.57 -9.92 2.25
N ARG A 176 7.80 -8.70 2.76
CA ARG A 176 6.82 -7.61 2.70
C ARG A 176 6.35 -7.33 1.27
N ASN A 177 7.29 -7.26 0.32
CA ASN A 177 6.98 -6.97 -1.09
C ASN A 177 6.28 -8.14 -1.83
N LEU A 178 6.23 -9.33 -1.23
CA LEU A 178 5.48 -10.50 -1.73
C LEU A 178 4.05 -10.59 -1.17
N THR A 179 3.75 -9.83 -0.10
CA THR A 179 2.44 -9.80 0.57
C THR A 179 1.66 -8.50 0.30
N ALA A 180 2.30 -7.47 -0.24
CA ALA A 180 1.59 -6.33 -0.81
C ALA A 180 0.60 -6.83 -1.88
N PRO A 181 -0.68 -6.40 -1.86
CA PRO A 181 -1.57 -6.71 -2.96
C PRO A 181 -0.90 -6.21 -4.25
N ALA A 182 -0.82 -7.09 -5.25
CA ALA A 182 -0.35 -6.71 -6.56
C ALA A 182 -1.04 -5.39 -6.94
N PRO A 183 -0.31 -4.41 -7.52
CA PRO A 183 -0.99 -3.25 -8.08
C PRO A 183 -2.07 -3.81 -8.99
N ALA A 184 -3.33 -3.46 -8.69
CA ALA A 184 -4.46 -3.81 -9.54
C ALA A 184 -4.00 -3.50 -10.96
N ASP A 185 -3.90 -4.56 -11.78
CA ASP A 185 -3.45 -4.48 -13.15
C ASP A 185 -4.05 -3.23 -13.75
N ALA A 186 -3.19 -2.35 -14.25
CA ALA A 186 -3.59 -1.45 -15.29
C ALA A 186 -4.16 -2.37 -16.37
N GLU A 187 -5.49 -2.49 -16.41
CA GLU A 187 -6.21 -3.08 -17.53
C GLU A 187 -5.84 -2.21 -18.73
N GLU A 188 -4.77 -2.65 -19.40
CA GLU A 188 -4.37 -2.20 -20.71
C GLU A 188 -5.59 -2.43 -21.60
N THR A 189 -6.24 -1.33 -21.93
CA THR A 189 -7.32 -1.27 -22.90
C THR A 189 -6.79 -1.74 -24.26
N ALA A 190 -6.77 -3.06 -24.48
CA ALA A 190 -6.62 -3.65 -25.79
C ALA A 190 -8.00 -3.61 -26.46
N SER A 191 -8.25 -2.50 -27.16
CA SER A 191 -9.28 -2.42 -28.18
C SER A 191 -8.96 -3.45 -29.27
N GLU A 192 -9.67 -4.57 -29.31
CA GLU A 192 -9.65 -5.44 -30.48
C GLU A 192 -10.97 -5.28 -31.25
N GLU A 193 -10.88 -4.40 -32.24
CA GLU A 193 -11.78 -4.29 -33.38
C GLU A 193 -11.85 -5.65 -34.08
N THR A 194 -13.01 -6.32 -34.04
CA THR A 194 -13.38 -7.28 -35.07
C THR A 194 -14.81 -7.04 -35.52
N ALA A 195 -14.92 -6.64 -36.78
CA ALA A 195 -16.16 -6.55 -37.53
C ALA A 195 -16.87 -7.91 -37.57
N SER A 196 -18.20 -7.90 -37.51
CA SER A 196 -19.01 -9.00 -38.02
C SER A 196 -20.28 -8.46 -38.66
N GLU A 197 -20.43 -8.87 -39.91
CA GLU A 197 -21.52 -8.68 -40.86
C GLU A 197 -22.92 -8.95 -40.30
N GLU A 198 -23.84 -8.07 -40.70
CA GLU A 198 -25.04 -8.39 -41.49
C GLU A 198 -25.57 -9.84 -41.39
N THR A 199 -26.78 -10.01 -40.85
CA THR A 199 -27.89 -10.66 -41.58
C THR A 199 -29.25 -10.52 -40.87
N ALA A 200 -30.21 -10.08 -41.68
CA ALA A 200 -31.60 -10.51 -41.76
C ALA A 200 -32.50 -10.56 -40.51
N SER A 201 -33.35 -9.54 -40.48
CA SER A 201 -34.72 -9.49 -39.97
C SER A 201 -35.53 -10.78 -40.21
N GLU A 202 -36.04 -11.39 -39.14
CA GLU A 202 -37.26 -12.22 -39.18
C GLU A 202 -38.20 -11.80 -38.04
N GLU A 203 -39.41 -11.38 -38.43
CA GLU A 203 -40.55 -11.12 -37.56
C GLU A 203 -40.98 -12.39 -36.81
N PRO A 204 -41.43 -12.27 -35.55
CA PRO A 204 -42.44 -13.18 -35.03
C PRO A 204 -43.82 -12.52 -35.09
N THR A 205 -44.66 -13.02 -35.99
CA THR A 205 -46.11 -12.84 -35.92
C THR A 205 -46.65 -13.64 -34.73
N THR A 206 -47.19 -12.96 -33.71
CA THR A 206 -47.98 -13.62 -32.67
C THR A 206 -49.46 -13.34 -32.90
N THR A 207 -50.13 -14.30 -33.54
CA THR A 207 -51.57 -14.49 -33.49
C THR A 207 -51.95 -14.96 -32.09
N THR A 208 -52.56 -14.08 -31.28
CA THR A 208 -53.25 -14.49 -30.05
C THR A 208 -54.74 -14.61 -30.34
N THR A 209 -55.15 -15.87 -30.43
CA THR A 209 -56.53 -16.35 -30.39
C THR A 209 -57.14 -16.04 -29.02
N GLU A 210 -58.22 -15.27 -29.01
CA GLU A 210 -59.11 -15.07 -27.87
C GLU A 210 -60.15 -16.22 -27.82
N PRO A 211 -60.39 -16.84 -26.65
CA PRO A 211 -61.64 -17.53 -26.42
C PRO A 211 -62.41 -16.96 -25.22
N SER A 212 -63.63 -16.53 -25.55
CA SER A 212 -64.89 -16.66 -24.80
C SER A 212 -65.06 -15.99 -23.43
N GLY A 213 -65.99 -15.04 -23.43
CA GLY A 213 -66.88 -14.67 -22.33
C GLY A 213 -68.10 -13.93 -22.86
#